data_AF-A0A2U2S2V1-F1
#
_entry.id   AF-A0A2U2S2V1-F1
#
_cell.length_a   1.000
_cell.length_b   1.000
_cell.length_c   1.000
_cell.angle_alpha   90.00
_cell.angle_beta   90.00
_cell.angle_gamma   90.00
#
_symmetry.space_group_name_H-M   'P 1'
#
loop_
_entity.id
_entity.type
_entity.pdbx_description
1 polymer ?
#
loop_
_entity_poly.entity_id
_entity_poly.type
_entity_poly.pdbx_seq_one_letter_code
_entity_poly.pdbx_strand_id
1 'polypeptide(L)'
;MNNLLNVPLIRQTRRNHALEHATIHLLSARFPGRPLAGHSNPTGFFVIGEIPTEHVRQAVTEALSRLQNGERGLAIHPGCGTNYAVSGGLAAVLAFFTMSGTRTDRERWERLPILAILAAIAFILGQRLGPALQNGITTEPEPGELTIIDIYPLSKNIHRVVTRC
;
A
#
# COMPACT_ATOMS: atom_id res chain seq x y z
N MET A 1 16.11 9.16 13.31
CA MET A 1 15.64 8.25 12.25
C MET A 1 15.12 8.96 10.98
N ASN A 2 15.19 10.30 10.87
CA ASN A 2 14.56 11.06 9.77
C ASN A 2 15.36 11.17 8.46
N ASN A 3 16.60 10.68 8.38
CA ASN A 3 17.44 10.99 7.21
C ASN A 3 17.18 10.06 6.01
N LEU A 4 16.93 8.76 6.26
CA LEU A 4 16.73 7.77 5.19
C LEU A 4 15.39 7.94 4.45
N LEU A 5 14.31 8.25 5.17
CA LEU A 5 12.98 8.44 4.57
C LEU A 5 12.85 9.73 3.74
N ASN A 6 13.80 10.66 3.91
CA ASN A 6 13.87 11.92 3.20
C ASN A 6 14.85 11.91 2.02
N VAL A 7 15.56 10.80 1.80
CA VAL A 7 16.35 10.60 0.58
C VAL A 7 15.43 10.76 -0.64
N PRO A 8 15.82 11.53 -1.67
CA PRO A 8 14.89 12.00 -2.71
C PRO A 8 14.00 10.91 -3.31
N LEU A 9 14.56 9.76 -3.71
CA LEU A 9 13.81 8.67 -4.34
C LEU A 9 12.83 7.98 -3.37
N ILE A 10 13.21 7.82 -2.09
CA ILE A 10 12.35 7.23 -1.07
C ILE A 10 11.20 8.17 -0.75
N ARG A 11 11.50 9.46 -0.54
CA ARG A 11 10.49 10.48 -0.27
C ARG A 11 9.50 10.64 -1.42
N GLN A 12 9.98 10.67 -2.66
CA GLN A 12 9.13 10.73 -3.85
C GLN A 12 8.22 9.51 -3.95
N THR A 13 8.75 8.30 -3.70
CA THR A 13 7.95 7.07 -3.68
C THR A 13 6.85 7.15 -2.63
N ARG A 14 7.17 7.59 -1.40
CA ARG A 14 6.18 7.73 -0.31
C ARG A 14 5.06 8.71 -0.65
N ARG A 15 5.38 9.83 -1.30
CA ARG A 15 4.39 10.83 -1.75
C ARG A 15 3.52 10.30 -2.88
N ASN A 16 4.12 9.64 -3.86
CA ASN A 16 3.38 9.00 -4.94
C ASN A 16 2.46 7.88 -4.42
N HIS A 17 2.91 7.13 -3.41
CA HIS A 17 2.10 6.10 -2.75
C HIS A 17 0.91 6.68 -1.98
N ALA A 18 1.08 7.83 -1.31
CA ALA A 18 -0.04 8.55 -0.72
C ALA A 18 -1.07 9.00 -1.77
N LEU A 19 -0.60 9.57 -2.90
CA LEU A 19 -1.46 10.01 -3.99
C LEU A 19 -2.15 8.83 -4.69
N GLU A 20 -1.47 7.70 -4.85
CA GLU A 20 -2.04 6.45 -5.35
C GLU A 20 -3.17 5.98 -4.44
N HIS A 21 -2.95 5.86 -3.13
CA HIS A 21 -3.98 5.48 -2.16
C HIS A 21 -5.20 6.39 -2.24
N ALA A 22 -4.99 7.71 -2.26
CA ALA A 22 -6.07 8.68 -2.38
C ALA A 22 -6.83 8.49 -3.70
N THR A 23 -6.13 8.28 -4.81
CA THR A 23 -6.73 8.01 -6.13
C THR A 23 -7.59 6.73 -6.10
N ILE A 24 -7.08 5.65 -5.54
CA ILE A 24 -7.79 4.37 -5.46
C ILE A 24 -9.04 4.48 -4.57
N HIS A 25 -9.00 5.25 -3.48
CA HIS A 25 -10.19 5.54 -2.67
C HIS A 25 -11.29 6.22 -3.48
N LEU A 26 -10.94 7.26 -4.24
CA LEU A 26 -11.91 7.98 -5.07
C LEU A 26 -12.47 7.10 -6.18
N LEU A 27 -11.62 6.34 -6.87
CA LEU A 27 -12.06 5.42 -7.92
C LEU A 27 -12.94 4.30 -7.36
N SER A 28 -12.60 3.73 -6.21
CA SER A 28 -13.40 2.68 -5.57
C SER A 28 -14.77 3.20 -5.12
N ALA A 29 -14.84 4.44 -4.65
CA ALA A 29 -16.11 5.09 -4.31
C ALA A 29 -16.98 5.36 -5.54
N ARG A 30 -16.37 5.78 -6.67
CA ARG A 30 -17.07 6.05 -7.93
C ARG A 30 -17.49 4.78 -8.67
N PHE A 31 -16.71 3.71 -8.56
CA PHE A 31 -16.91 2.44 -9.26
C PHE A 31 -16.94 1.25 -8.28
N PRO A 32 -17.99 1.16 -7.44
CA PRO A 32 -18.07 0.11 -6.43
C PRO A 32 -18.06 -1.29 -7.07
N GLY A 33 -17.37 -2.23 -6.42
CA GLY A 33 -17.26 -3.61 -6.88
C GLY A 33 -16.28 -3.86 -8.01
N ARG A 34 -15.62 -2.83 -8.57
CA ARG A 34 -14.54 -3.03 -9.54
C ARG A 34 -13.21 -3.28 -8.83
N PRO A 35 -12.49 -4.37 -9.17
CA PRO A 35 -11.17 -4.60 -8.60
C PRO A 35 -10.20 -3.53 -9.11
N LEU A 36 -9.56 -2.85 -8.17
CA LEU A 36 -8.57 -1.81 -8.43
C LEU A 36 -7.30 -2.11 -7.62
N ALA A 37 -6.16 -1.89 -8.24
CA ALA A 37 -4.87 -1.96 -7.58
C ALA A 37 -3.98 -0.80 -8.03
N GLY A 38 -2.95 -0.51 -7.25
CA GLY A 38 -1.96 0.48 -7.60
C GLY A 38 -0.55 0.02 -7.29
N HIS A 39 0.41 0.72 -7.90
CA HIS A 39 1.82 0.49 -7.65
C HIS A 39 2.61 1.77 -7.85
N SER A 40 3.29 2.23 -6.82
CA SER A 40 4.00 3.51 -6.78
C SER A 40 5.51 3.37 -6.90
N ASN A 41 6.15 4.39 -7.47
CA ASN A 41 7.60 4.52 -7.60
C ASN A 41 8.02 6.01 -7.50
N PRO A 42 9.31 6.38 -7.60
CA PRO A 42 9.73 7.78 -7.46
C PRO A 42 9.16 8.74 -8.52
N THR A 43 8.74 8.22 -9.67
CA THR A 43 8.32 9.02 -10.84
C THR A 43 6.81 9.02 -11.09
N GLY A 44 6.03 8.57 -10.11
CA GLY A 44 4.58 8.47 -10.18
C GLY A 44 4.10 7.10 -9.74
N PHE A 45 3.02 6.63 -10.36
CA PHE A 45 2.39 5.37 -10.01
C PHE A 45 1.56 4.81 -11.15
N PHE A 46 1.15 3.56 -11.01
CA PHE A 46 0.24 2.87 -11.91
C PHE A 46 -1.11 2.68 -11.24
N VAL A 47 -2.17 2.81 -12.02
CA VAL A 47 -3.53 2.39 -11.65
C VAL A 47 -3.89 1.20 -12.52
N ILE A 48 -4.32 0.11 -11.88
CA ILE A 48 -4.63 -1.16 -12.52
C ILE A 48 -6.11 -1.46 -12.28
N GLY A 49 -6.88 -1.56 -13.35
CA GLY A 49 -8.29 -1.92 -13.37
C GLY A 49 -9.00 -1.39 -14.62
N GLU A 50 -10.18 -1.93 -14.91
CA GLU A 50 -10.97 -1.55 -16.08
C GLU A 50 -11.74 -0.25 -15.83
N ILE A 51 -11.05 0.88 -15.97
CA ILE A 51 -11.58 2.24 -15.77
C ILE A 51 -11.21 3.11 -16.98
N PRO A 52 -12.11 3.93 -17.52
CA PRO A 52 -11.75 4.90 -18.55
C PRO A 52 -10.68 5.89 -18.05
N THR A 53 -9.65 6.16 -18.84
CA THR A 53 -8.52 7.04 -18.47
C THR A 53 -8.97 8.43 -17.99
N GLU A 54 -10.07 8.96 -18.52
CA GLU A 54 -10.63 10.25 -18.08
C GLU A 54 -11.06 10.23 -16.61
N HIS A 55 -11.65 9.13 -16.13
CA HIS A 55 -12.01 9.01 -14.73
C HIS A 55 -10.77 8.85 -13.84
N VAL A 56 -9.72 8.18 -14.33
CA VAL A 56 -8.42 8.15 -13.64
C VAL A 56 -7.86 9.57 -13.52
N ARG A 57 -7.85 10.35 -14.60
CA ARG A 57 -7.38 11.74 -14.60
C ARG A 57 -8.12 12.61 -13.59
N GLN A 58 -9.45 12.52 -13.58
CA GLN A 58 -10.29 13.23 -12.62
C GLN A 58 -10.01 12.81 -11.18
N ALA A 59 -9.87 11.50 -10.92
CA ALA A 59 -9.59 10.99 -9.59
C ALA A 59 -8.20 11.38 -9.08
N VAL A 60 -7.16 11.31 -9.92
CA VAL A 60 -5.79 11.71 -9.54
C VAL A 60 -5.72 13.21 -9.22
N THR A 61 -6.38 14.04 -10.04
CA THR A 61 -6.41 15.49 -9.83
C THR A 61 -7.15 15.86 -8.55
N GLU A 62 -8.32 15.25 -8.30
CA GLU A 62 -9.07 15.46 -7.06
C GLU A 62 -8.28 14.95 -5.85
N ALA A 63 -7.68 13.76 -5.94
CA ALA A 63 -6.89 13.16 -4.87
C ALA A 63 -5.72 14.06 -4.45
N LEU A 64 -4.99 14.65 -5.43
CA LEU A 64 -3.91 15.58 -5.13
C LEU A 64 -4.43 16.82 -4.42
N SER A 65 -5.52 17.42 -4.91
CA SER A 65 -6.15 18.59 -4.30
C SER A 65 -6.59 18.31 -2.85
N ARG A 66 -7.24 17.17 -2.59
CA ARG A 66 -7.69 16.78 -1.25
C ARG A 66 -6.52 16.53 -0.29
N LEU A 67 -5.45 15.89 -0.75
CA LEU A 67 -4.23 15.73 0.05
C LEU A 67 -3.56 17.07 0.36
N GLN A 68 -3.49 17.99 -0.62
CA GLN A 68 -2.99 19.36 -0.42
C GLN A 68 -3.84 20.15 0.59
N ASN A 69 -5.14 19.90 0.63
CA ASN A 69 -6.07 20.47 1.61
C ASN A 69 -6.04 19.78 2.98
N GLY A 70 -5.12 18.83 3.20
CA GLY A 70 -4.88 18.22 4.50
C GLY A 70 -5.72 16.98 4.81
N GLU A 71 -6.37 16.36 3.82
CA GLU A 71 -7.10 15.10 3.99
C GLU A 71 -6.17 13.87 4.08
N ARG A 72 -5.28 13.88 5.08
CA ARG A 72 -4.20 12.90 5.27
C ARG A 72 -4.69 11.45 5.36
N GLY A 73 -5.94 11.24 5.80
CA GLY A 73 -6.55 9.90 5.90
C GLY A 73 -6.63 9.18 4.56
N LEU A 74 -6.67 9.91 3.44
CA LEU A 74 -6.67 9.33 2.09
C LEU A 74 -5.34 8.66 1.74
N ALA A 75 -4.25 9.00 2.42
CA ALA A 75 -2.93 8.39 2.20
C ALA A 75 -2.80 6.98 2.81
N ILE A 76 -3.82 6.48 3.50
CA ILE A 76 -3.83 5.15 4.11
C ILE A 76 -4.92 4.32 3.44
N HIS A 77 -4.57 3.17 2.89
CA HIS A 77 -5.51 2.30 2.20
C HIS A 77 -5.63 0.93 2.89
N PRO A 78 -6.86 0.42 3.14
CA PRO A 78 -7.04 -0.87 3.81
C PRO A 78 -6.51 -2.05 2.98
N GLY A 79 -6.53 -1.94 1.66
CA GLY A 79 -6.00 -2.95 0.74
C GLY A 79 -4.52 -2.79 0.37
N CYS A 80 -3.76 -1.91 1.06
CA CYS A 80 -2.35 -1.67 0.72
C CYS A 80 -1.49 -2.94 0.91
N GLY A 81 -0.53 -3.16 0.00
CA GLY A 81 0.47 -4.22 0.07
C GLY A 81 1.24 -4.27 1.40
N THR A 82 1.47 -3.10 2.01
CA THR A 82 2.14 -2.98 3.33
C THR A 82 1.41 -3.79 4.41
N ASN A 83 0.07 -3.83 4.39
CA ASN A 83 -0.71 -4.59 5.37
C ASN A 83 -0.44 -6.09 5.26
N TYR A 84 -0.43 -6.61 4.04
CA TYR A 84 -0.16 -8.02 3.78
C TYR A 84 1.29 -8.40 4.10
N ALA A 85 2.24 -7.53 3.75
CA ALA A 85 3.66 -7.76 4.05
C ALA A 85 3.92 -7.83 5.56
N VAL A 86 3.28 -6.96 6.35
CA VAL A 86 3.41 -6.95 7.80
C VAL A 86 2.77 -8.19 8.42
N SER A 87 1.51 -8.50 8.07
CA SER A 87 0.83 -9.70 8.57
C SER A 87 1.58 -10.98 8.21
N GLY A 88 1.98 -11.13 6.95
CA GLY A 88 2.72 -12.28 6.45
C GLY A 88 4.12 -12.40 7.08
N GLY A 89 4.81 -11.28 7.24
CA GLY A 89 6.12 -11.25 7.90
C GLY A 89 6.04 -11.67 9.36
N LEU A 90 5.07 -11.16 10.13
CA LEU A 90 4.84 -11.57 11.51
C LEU A 90 4.49 -13.07 11.60
N ALA A 91 3.63 -13.56 10.70
CA ALA A 91 3.28 -14.96 10.65
C ALA A 91 4.49 -15.84 10.32
N ALA A 92 5.35 -15.41 9.39
CA ALA A 92 6.57 -16.14 9.02
C ALA A 92 7.58 -16.21 10.17
N VAL A 93 7.77 -15.11 10.92
CA VAL A 93 8.64 -15.09 12.11
C VAL A 93 8.11 -16.04 13.19
N LEU A 94 6.81 -15.98 13.48
CA LEU A 94 6.20 -16.89 14.46
C LEU A 94 6.25 -18.35 14.00
N ALA A 95 6.07 -18.61 12.71
CA ALA A 95 6.22 -19.94 12.14
C ALA A 95 7.64 -20.49 12.31
N PHE A 96 8.65 -19.67 12.02
CA PHE A 96 10.05 -20.02 12.20
C PHE A 96 10.34 -20.43 13.65
N PHE A 97 9.95 -19.61 14.62
CA PHE A 97 10.16 -19.92 16.04
C PHE A 97 9.36 -21.14 16.50
N THR A 98 8.11 -21.26 16.06
CA THR A 98 7.25 -22.40 16.42
C THR A 98 7.82 -23.71 15.88
N MET A 99 8.40 -23.71 14.69
CA MET A 99 8.94 -24.93 14.07
C MET A 99 10.41 -25.21 14.42
N SER A 100 11.10 -24.24 15.02
CA SER A 100 12.50 -24.37 15.44
C SER A 100 12.70 -25.55 16.41
N GLY A 101 13.72 -26.36 16.16
CA GLY A 101 14.08 -27.51 16.99
C GLY A 101 13.19 -28.74 16.81
N THR A 102 12.25 -28.76 15.86
CA THR A 102 11.55 -30.00 15.46
C THR A 102 12.51 -30.94 14.73
N ARG A 103 12.49 -32.23 15.07
CA ARG A 103 13.35 -33.28 14.53
C ARG A 103 12.57 -34.36 13.79
N THR A 104 11.30 -34.56 14.13
CA THR A 104 10.44 -35.59 13.51
C THR A 104 9.18 -34.97 12.90
N ASP A 105 8.59 -35.65 11.92
CA ASP A 105 7.34 -35.18 11.33
C ASP A 105 6.18 -35.18 12.33
N ARG A 106 6.19 -36.12 13.29
CA ARG A 106 5.23 -36.15 14.40
C ARG A 106 5.27 -34.85 15.21
N GLU A 107 6.47 -34.38 15.59
CA GLU A 107 6.63 -33.11 16.32
C GLU A 107 6.13 -31.91 15.50
N ARG A 108 6.32 -31.92 14.17
CA ARG A 108 5.80 -30.85 13.29
C ARG A 108 4.28 -30.84 13.28
N TRP A 109 3.65 -32.01 13.14
CA TRP A 109 2.19 -32.17 13.17
C TRP A 109 1.60 -31.73 14.52
N GLU A 110 2.25 -32.09 15.63
CA GLU A 110 1.83 -31.69 16.98
C GLU A 110 1.90 -30.17 17.20
N ARG A 111 2.76 -29.44 16.47
CA ARG A 111 2.89 -27.97 16.57
C ARG A 111 1.96 -27.19 15.64
N LEU A 112 1.31 -27.84 14.67
CA LEU A 112 0.42 -27.14 13.73
C LEU A 112 -0.74 -26.38 14.39
N PRO A 113 -1.42 -26.89 15.43
CA PRO A 113 -2.50 -26.14 16.08
C PRO A 113 -1.99 -24.82 16.71
N ILE A 114 -0.84 -24.87 17.38
CA ILE A 114 -0.21 -23.67 17.97
C ILE A 114 0.21 -22.70 16.87
N LEU A 115 0.81 -23.21 15.79
CA LEU A 115 1.16 -22.41 14.63
C LEU A 115 -0.06 -21.68 14.05
N ALA A 116 -1.17 -22.38 13.88
CA ALA A 116 -2.40 -21.79 13.34
C ALA A 116 -2.92 -20.65 14.24
N ILE A 117 -2.91 -20.83 15.56
CA ILE A 117 -3.30 -19.78 16.52
C ILE A 117 -2.35 -18.58 16.42
N LEU A 118 -1.03 -18.82 16.40
CA LEU A 118 -0.04 -17.74 16.30
C LEU A 118 -0.13 -16.98 14.98
N ALA A 119 -0.41 -17.67 13.87
CA ALA A 119 -0.65 -17.05 12.57
C ALA A 119 -1.91 -16.16 12.60
N ALA A 120 -2.99 -16.61 13.26
CA ALA A 120 -4.19 -15.79 13.44
C ALA A 120 -3.90 -14.53 14.27
N ILE A 121 -3.12 -14.65 15.35
CA ILE A 121 -2.67 -13.50 16.15
C ILE A 121 -1.82 -12.56 15.30
N ALA A 122 -0.90 -13.08 14.50
CA ALA A 122 -0.05 -12.29 13.59
C ALA A 122 -0.91 -11.44 12.63
N PHE A 123 -1.96 -12.04 12.09
CA PHE A 123 -2.88 -11.36 11.19
C PHE A 123 -3.64 -10.23 11.91
N ILE A 124 -4.18 -10.48 13.11
CA ILE A 124 -4.87 -9.46 13.93
C ILE A 124 -3.93 -8.29 14.27
N LEU A 125 -2.69 -8.59 14.65
CA LEU A 125 -1.68 -7.55 14.90
C LEU A 125 -1.34 -6.77 13.63
N GLY A 126 -1.19 -7.48 12.50
CA GLY A 126 -0.90 -6.87 11.21
C GLY A 126 -2.00 -5.92 10.72
N GLN A 127 -3.28 -6.18 11.03
CA GLN A 127 -4.39 -5.25 10.73
C GLN A 127 -4.21 -3.88 11.40
N ARG A 128 -3.52 -3.79 12.54
CA ARG A 128 -3.23 -2.51 13.23
C ARG A 128 -1.87 -1.93 12.84
N LEU A 129 -0.86 -2.79 12.74
CA LEU A 129 0.52 -2.37 12.46
C LEU A 129 0.72 -1.92 11.01
N GLY A 130 0.01 -2.53 10.06
CA GLY A 130 0.06 -2.16 8.65
C GLY A 130 -0.31 -0.68 8.41
N PRO A 131 -1.50 -0.21 8.83
CA PRO A 131 -1.88 1.20 8.72
C PRO A 131 -0.92 2.16 9.44
N ALA A 132 -0.38 1.78 10.60
CA ALA A 132 0.61 2.58 11.31
C ALA A 132 1.91 2.74 10.50
N LEU A 133 2.37 1.66 9.86
CA LEU A 133 3.54 1.67 8.97
C LEU A 133 3.28 2.43 7.68
N GLN A 134 2.05 2.41 7.15
CA GLN A 134 1.67 3.28 6.04
C GLN A 134 1.88 4.74 6.43
N ASN A 135 1.23 5.18 7.50
CA ASN A 135 1.26 6.58 7.95
C ASN A 135 2.66 7.11 8.28
N GLY A 136 3.55 6.26 8.80
CA GLY A 136 4.88 6.68 9.27
C GLY A 136 6.04 6.36 8.33
N ILE A 137 5.89 5.39 7.42
CA ILE A 137 7.02 4.83 6.67
C ILE A 137 6.73 4.72 5.18
N THR A 138 5.65 4.04 4.78
CA THR A 138 5.45 3.71 3.36
C THR A 138 4.71 4.80 2.58
N THR A 139 4.01 5.72 3.25
CA THR A 139 3.36 6.87 2.63
C THR A 139 3.84 8.20 3.25
N GLU A 140 3.68 9.28 2.48
CA GLU A 140 3.90 10.65 2.91
C GLU A 140 2.67 11.47 2.51
N PRO A 141 1.74 11.75 3.44
CA PRO A 141 0.47 12.40 3.13
C PRO A 141 0.61 13.87 2.72
N GLU A 142 1.78 14.49 2.92
CA GLU A 142 2.08 15.86 2.49
C GLU A 142 2.74 15.88 1.10
N PRO A 143 2.01 16.20 0.02
CA PRO A 143 2.55 16.14 -1.33
C PRO A 143 3.65 17.19 -1.57
N GLY A 144 3.61 18.32 -0.85
CA GLY A 144 4.51 19.46 -1.06
C GLY A 144 4.44 19.95 -2.51
N GLU A 145 5.59 20.07 -3.17
CA GLU A 145 5.71 20.50 -4.58
C GLU A 145 5.37 19.41 -5.61
N LEU A 146 4.78 18.28 -5.17
CA LEU A 146 4.38 17.21 -6.09
C LEU A 146 3.37 17.73 -7.11
N THR A 147 3.68 17.54 -8.38
CA THR A 147 2.86 17.92 -9.53
C THR A 147 2.62 16.72 -10.43
N ILE A 148 1.46 16.69 -11.08
CA ILE A 148 1.10 15.71 -12.10
C ILE A 148 1.63 16.22 -13.44
N ILE A 149 2.42 15.39 -14.12
CA ILE A 149 3.01 15.73 -15.42
C ILE A 149 2.18 15.16 -16.56
N ASP A 150 1.77 13.90 -16.46
CA ASP A 150 1.01 13.23 -17.50
C ASP A 150 0.20 12.05 -16.94
N ILE A 151 -0.90 11.71 -17.63
CA ILE A 151 -1.76 10.55 -17.33
C ILE A 151 -2.21 9.92 -18.64
N TYR A 152 -1.72 8.71 -18.92
CA TYR A 152 -1.98 8.00 -20.16
C TYR A 152 -2.17 6.48 -19.94
N PRO A 153 -2.97 5.80 -20.78
CA PRO A 153 -3.12 4.36 -20.71
C PRO A 153 -1.90 3.66 -21.31
N LEU A 154 -1.44 2.59 -20.66
CA LEU A 154 -0.47 1.63 -21.21
C LEU A 154 -1.17 0.42 -21.84
N SER A 155 -2.34 0.07 -21.31
CA SER A 155 -3.22 -0.95 -21.86
C SER A 155 -4.67 -0.61 -21.47
N LYS A 156 -5.63 -1.46 -21.86
CA LYS A 156 -7.05 -1.27 -21.50
C LYS A 156 -7.26 -1.12 -19.98
N ASN A 157 -6.44 -1.79 -19.17
CA ASN A 157 -6.63 -1.89 -17.72
C ASN A 157 -5.45 -1.34 -16.92
N ILE A 158 -4.47 -0.68 -17.56
CA ILE A 158 -3.29 -0.15 -16.88
C ILE A 158 -3.09 1.28 -17.32
N HIS A 159 -3.09 2.20 -16.36
CA HIS A 159 -2.87 3.61 -16.56
C HIS A 159 -1.59 4.02 -15.84
N ARG A 160 -0.76 4.81 -16.52
CA ARG A 160 0.42 5.43 -15.92
C ARG A 160 0.09 6.85 -15.52
N VAL A 161 0.41 7.19 -14.28
CA VAL A 161 0.47 8.56 -13.76
C VAL A 161 1.93 8.92 -13.59
N VAL A 162 2.34 10.04 -14.20
CA VAL A 162 3.70 10.57 -14.09
C VAL A 162 3.67 11.81 -13.21
N THR A 163 4.57 11.86 -12.24
CA THR A 163 4.67 12.98 -11.30
C THR A 163 6.09 13.51 -11.21
N ARG A 164 6.23 14.72 -10.67
CA ARG A 164 7.52 15.35 -10.33
C ARG A 164 7.40 16.04 -8.97
N CYS A 165 8.45 15.96 -8.17
CA CYS A 165 8.59 16.65 -6.88
C CYS A 165 9.81 17.57 -6.92
#